data_AF-A0ABD2WJ78-F1
#
_entry.id   AF-A0ABD2WJ78-F1
#
_cell.length_a   1.000
_cell.length_b   1.000
_cell.length_c   1.000
_cell.angle_alpha   90.00
_cell.angle_beta   90.00
_cell.angle_gamma   90.00
#
_symmetry.space_group_name_H-M   'P 1'
#
loop_
_entity.id
_entity.type
_entity.pdbx_description
1 polymer ?
#
loop_
_entity_poly.entity_id
_entity_poly.type
_entity_poly.pdbx_seq_one_letter_code
_entity_poly.pdbx_strand_id
1 'polypeptide(L)'
;MKKEAEEALIAKYVCREEFNAPTLNPQITSMMKESSKTRDRYMATIEKLAGLSLSVIGSIMTNIYDHRDEGVDIIDILTPLKDAGDLLSLIINKQSKNRKAFIEPGLSKESSAILKETSIDEFLYGKDLSGKIKEMKAFSREGEGLAKATPTSATPRSLNQNTPYSGRQRAGFTNTRGRQKQKLYFRGSQQYNQQFVNRRAQAPRGRGSSTRSAARN
;
A
#
# COMPACT_ATOMS: atom_id res chain seq x y z
N MET A 1 23.88 11.11 2.26
CA MET A 1 25.07 10.32 2.64
C MET A 1 25.54 9.53 1.41
N LYS A 2 26.84 9.27 1.22
CA LYS A 2 27.29 8.37 0.14
C LYS A 2 26.95 6.92 0.54
N LYS A 3 26.60 6.07 -0.43
CA LYS A 3 26.16 4.68 -0.18
C LYS A 3 27.17 3.85 0.63
N GLU A 4 28.47 4.01 0.35
CA GLU A 4 29.54 3.35 1.13
C GLU A 4 29.58 3.79 2.61
N ALA A 5 29.29 5.06 2.90
CA ALA A 5 29.31 5.56 4.27
C ALA A 5 28.14 5.01 5.10
N GLU A 6 27.00 4.77 4.44
CA GLU A 6 25.83 4.11 5.04
C GLU A 6 26.13 2.64 5.36
N GLU A 7 26.69 1.90 4.40
CA GLU A 7 27.05 0.49 4.57
C GLU A 7 28.12 0.29 5.66
N ALA A 8 29.13 1.17 5.71
CA ALA A 8 30.14 1.16 6.76
C ALA A 8 29.54 1.43 8.16
N LEU A 9 28.57 2.34 8.26
CA LEU A 9 27.88 2.63 9.52
C LEU A 9 27.04 1.44 10.00
N ILE A 10 26.34 0.77 9.08
CA ILE A 10 25.55 -0.43 9.37
C ILE A 10 26.45 -1.58 9.81
N ALA A 11 27.61 -1.75 9.19
CA ALA A 11 28.55 -2.82 9.54
C ALA A 11 29.22 -2.61 10.91
N LYS A 12 29.33 -1.37 11.38
CA LYS A 12 29.97 -1.04 12.66
C LYS A 12 29.18 -1.54 13.87
N TYR A 13 27.85 -1.60 13.78
CA TYR A 13 27.00 -1.93 14.91
C TYR A 13 26.22 -3.22 14.65
N VAL A 14 26.22 -4.11 15.63
CA VAL A 14 25.43 -5.34 15.58
C VAL A 14 24.05 -5.05 16.18
N CYS A 15 23.00 -5.31 15.39
CA CYS A 15 21.63 -5.29 15.89
C CYS A 15 21.36 -6.60 16.64
N ARG A 16 20.78 -6.51 17.83
CA ARG A 16 20.30 -7.73 18.51
C ARG A 16 19.15 -8.38 17.71
N GLU A 17 19.02 -9.69 17.85
CA GLU A 17 18.08 -10.49 17.06
C GLU A 17 16.62 -10.05 17.29
N GLU A 18 16.29 -9.62 18.51
CA GLU A 18 14.95 -9.19 18.90
C GLU A 18 14.53 -7.86 18.23
N PHE A 19 15.49 -7.07 17.77
CA PHE A 19 15.24 -5.79 17.08
C PHE A 19 15.41 -5.91 15.56
N ASN A 20 15.75 -7.09 15.05
CA ASN A 20 15.80 -7.29 13.61
C ASN A 20 14.39 -7.26 13.02
N ALA A 21 14.27 -6.67 11.83
CA ALA A 21 13.02 -6.64 11.11
C ALA A 21 12.53 -8.08 10.82
N PRO A 22 11.29 -8.43 11.19
CA PRO A 22 10.77 -9.77 11.00
C PRO A 22 10.74 -10.13 9.51
N THR A 23 11.15 -11.35 9.22
CA THR A 23 11.23 -11.84 7.84
C THR A 23 9.84 -12.10 7.27
N LEU A 24 9.66 -11.86 5.97
CA LEU A 24 8.36 -12.13 5.34
C LEU A 24 8.19 -13.64 5.17
N ASN A 25 7.02 -14.16 5.59
CA ASN A 25 6.70 -15.58 5.46
C ASN A 25 6.78 -16.03 3.97
N PRO A 26 7.48 -17.13 3.66
CA PRO A 26 7.70 -17.58 2.27
C PRO A 26 6.41 -17.87 1.51
N GLN A 27 5.37 -18.31 2.23
CA GLN A 27 4.03 -18.54 1.69
C GLN A 27 3.43 -17.25 1.11
N ILE A 28 3.54 -16.15 1.83
CA ILE A 28 3.04 -14.84 1.41
C ILE A 28 3.93 -14.27 0.30
N THR A 29 5.25 -14.42 0.42
CA THR A 29 6.20 -14.02 -0.62
C THR A 29 5.88 -14.65 -1.97
N SER A 30 5.47 -15.92 -2.01
CA SER A 30 5.12 -16.61 -3.26
C SER A 30 3.87 -16.03 -3.95
N MET A 31 2.93 -15.47 -3.18
CA MET A 31 1.67 -14.92 -3.68
C MET A 31 1.78 -13.44 -4.07
N MET A 32 2.77 -12.73 -3.53
CA MET A 32 2.96 -11.30 -3.76
C MET A 32 3.57 -11.00 -5.13
N LYS A 33 3.09 -9.90 -5.75
CA LYS A 33 3.71 -9.31 -6.94
C LYS A 33 5.08 -8.74 -6.61
N GLU A 34 5.99 -8.72 -7.59
CA GLU A 34 7.36 -8.25 -7.40
C GLU A 34 7.43 -6.79 -6.91
N SER A 35 6.55 -5.92 -7.41
CA SER A 35 6.43 -4.54 -6.93
C SER A 35 6.08 -4.42 -5.44
N SER A 36 5.32 -5.39 -4.91
CA SER A 36 4.94 -5.43 -3.49
C SER A 36 6.05 -6.01 -2.63
N LYS A 37 6.80 -7.00 -3.14
CA LYS A 37 8.00 -7.51 -2.47
C LYS A 37 9.08 -6.43 -2.35
N THR A 38 9.32 -5.68 -3.42
CA THR A 38 10.29 -4.57 -3.41
C THR A 38 9.89 -3.51 -2.38
N ARG A 39 8.61 -3.16 -2.31
CA ARG A 39 8.09 -2.23 -1.29
C ARG A 39 8.30 -2.76 0.14
N ASP A 40 7.98 -4.03 0.39
CA ASP A 40 8.18 -4.66 1.70
C ASP A 40 9.67 -4.68 2.09
N ARG A 41 10.57 -4.99 1.16
CA ARG A 41 12.02 -4.94 1.39
C ARG A 41 12.48 -3.55 1.85
N TYR A 42 12.02 -2.49 1.19
CA TYR A 42 12.34 -1.13 1.63
C TYR A 42 11.83 -0.84 3.04
N MET A 43 10.62 -1.29 3.37
CA MET A 43 10.05 -1.12 4.71
C MET A 43 10.84 -1.89 5.77
N ALA A 44 11.27 -3.12 5.46
CA ALA A 44 12.10 -3.95 6.32
C ALA A 44 13.50 -3.35 6.54
N THR A 45 14.10 -2.72 5.51
CA THR A 45 15.37 -2.00 5.67
C THR A 45 15.23 -0.83 6.64
N ILE A 46 14.14 -0.06 6.57
CA ILE A 46 13.87 1.04 7.50
C ILE A 46 13.70 0.52 8.93
N GLU A 47 12.95 -0.57 9.10
CA GLU A 47 12.74 -1.24 10.39
C GLU A 47 14.08 -1.71 10.99
N LYS A 48 14.95 -2.31 10.16
CA LYS A 48 16.30 -2.73 10.57
C LYS A 48 17.17 -1.54 10.99
N LEU A 49 17.10 -0.41 10.30
CA LEU A 49 17.84 0.81 10.67
C LEU A 49 17.36 1.36 12.03
N ALA A 50 16.06 1.27 12.33
CA ALA A 50 15.54 1.64 13.64
C ALA A 50 16.06 0.70 14.75
N GLY A 51 16.11 -0.61 14.51
CA GLY A 51 16.69 -1.58 15.44
C GLY A 51 18.20 -1.37 15.68
N LEU A 52 18.96 -1.05 14.63
CA LEU A 52 20.38 -0.68 14.74
C LEU A 52 20.56 0.60 15.57
N SER A 53 19.71 1.60 15.35
CA SER A 53 19.75 2.85 16.11
C SER A 53 19.50 2.60 17.60
N LEU A 54 18.58 1.69 17.93
CA LEU A 54 18.31 1.29 19.32
C LEU A 54 19.52 0.57 19.95
N SER A 55 20.24 -0.23 19.18
CA SER A 55 21.48 -0.90 19.63
C SER A 55 22.60 0.11 19.91
N VAL A 56 22.72 1.16 19.08
CA VAL A 56 23.66 2.27 19.33
C VAL A 56 23.30 3.02 20.62
N ILE A 57 22.01 3.32 20.85
CA ILE A 57 21.56 3.94 22.10
C ILE A 57 21.92 3.08 23.30
N GLY A 58 21.69 1.76 23.24
CA GLY A 58 22.09 0.84 24.30
C GLY A 58 23.59 0.85 24.60
N SER A 59 24.43 0.93 23.56
CA SER A 59 25.88 1.08 23.74
C SER A 59 26.26 2.42 24.38
N ILE A 60 25.59 3.51 24.01
CA ILE A 60 25.80 4.83 24.61
C ILE A 60 25.42 4.82 26.09
N MET A 61 24.25 4.26 26.43
CA MET A 61 23.79 4.15 27.81
C MET A 61 24.76 3.31 28.66
N THR A 62 25.28 2.21 28.11
CA THR A 62 26.25 1.34 28.80
C THR A 62 27.55 2.10 29.08
N ASN A 63 28.09 2.81 28.09
CA ASN A 63 29.31 3.61 28.26
C ASN A 63 29.12 4.72 29.32
N ILE A 64 27.98 5.41 29.31
CA ILE A 64 27.67 6.45 30.31
C ILE A 64 27.63 5.84 31.72
N TYR A 65 27.01 4.68 31.86
CA TYR A 65 26.91 3.98 33.14
C TYR A 65 28.28 3.52 33.67
N ASP A 66 29.16 3.07 32.78
CA ASP A 66 30.52 2.61 33.15
C ASP A 66 31.43 3.78 33.57
N HIS A 67 31.21 4.98 33.04
CA HIS A 67 31.98 6.21 33.34
C HIS A 67 31.25 7.18 34.28
N ARG A 68 30.27 6.68 35.03
CA ARG A 68 29.38 7.48 35.89
C ARG A 68 30.07 8.29 37.00
N ASP A 69 31.30 7.93 37.36
CA ASP A 69 32.03 8.56 38.48
C ASP A 69 32.62 9.95 38.11
N GLU A 70 32.40 10.44 36.87
CA GLU A 70 32.89 11.72 36.35
C GLU A 70 32.06 12.96 36.79
N GLY A 71 31.15 12.82 37.76
CA GLY A 71 30.39 13.95 38.33
C GLY A 71 29.27 14.48 37.43
N VAL A 72 28.85 13.70 36.43
CA VAL A 72 27.77 14.02 35.50
C VAL A 72 26.43 13.61 36.10
N ASP A 73 25.38 14.43 35.95
CA ASP A 73 24.02 14.01 36.28
C ASP A 73 23.52 13.01 35.23
N ILE A 74 23.68 11.74 35.54
CA ILE A 74 23.37 10.62 34.67
C ILE A 74 21.87 10.56 34.35
N ILE A 75 21.01 11.03 35.25
CA ILE A 75 19.55 10.95 35.08
C ILE A 75 19.10 11.89 33.95
N ASP A 76 19.65 13.10 33.92
CA ASP A 76 19.35 14.10 32.90
C ASP A 76 19.78 13.66 31.49
N ILE A 77 20.79 12.79 31.39
CA ILE A 77 21.27 12.26 30.11
C ILE A 77 20.54 10.96 29.72
N LEU A 78 20.36 10.04 30.66
CA LEU A 78 19.73 8.74 30.39
C LEU A 78 18.24 8.88 30.07
N THR A 79 17.54 9.87 30.65
CA THR A 79 16.10 10.04 30.42
C THR A 79 15.77 10.35 28.95
N PRO A 80 16.39 11.36 28.29
CA PRO A 80 16.20 11.58 26.85
C PRO A 80 16.63 10.40 25.98
N LEU A 81 17.68 9.68 26.37
CA LEU A 81 18.15 8.48 25.66
C LEU A 81 17.13 7.34 25.74
N LYS A 82 16.50 7.16 26.92
CA LYS A 82 15.41 6.20 27.12
C LYS A 82 14.21 6.59 26.25
N ASP A 83 13.81 7.85 26.25
CA ASP A 83 12.68 8.32 25.44
C ASP A 83 12.95 8.14 23.94
N ALA A 84 14.19 8.38 23.49
CA ALA A 84 14.60 8.07 22.12
C ALA A 84 14.52 6.57 21.81
N GLY A 85 14.90 5.71 22.76
CA GLY A 85 14.72 4.27 22.66
C GLY A 85 13.26 3.85 22.53
N ASP A 86 12.39 4.38 23.39
CA ASP A 86 10.94 4.12 23.38
C ASP A 86 10.30 4.56 22.04
N LEU A 87 10.71 5.71 21.50
CA LEU A 87 10.28 6.20 20.20
C LEU A 87 10.73 5.28 19.05
N LEU A 88 11.96 4.77 19.09
CA LEU A 88 12.45 3.80 18.08
C LEU A 88 11.69 2.47 18.16
N SER A 89 11.45 1.96 19.37
CA SER A 89 10.61 0.77 19.57
C SER A 89 9.19 0.97 19.03
N LEU A 90 8.62 2.17 19.21
CA LEU A 90 7.33 2.53 18.63
C LEU A 90 7.38 2.55 17.10
N ILE A 91 8.46 3.08 16.51
CA ILE A 91 8.68 3.08 15.05
C ILE A 91 8.72 1.65 14.52
N ILE A 92 9.50 0.76 15.15
CA ILE A 92 9.60 -0.66 14.76
C ILE A 92 8.20 -1.29 14.75
N ASN A 93 7.46 -1.19 15.85
CA ASN A 93 6.11 -1.77 15.95
C ASN A 93 5.13 -1.18 14.91
N LYS A 94 5.15 0.15 14.70
CA LYS A 94 4.33 0.79 13.65
C LYS A 94 4.73 0.31 12.26
N GLN A 95 6.02 0.08 12.02
CA GLN A 95 6.51 -0.38 10.74
C GLN A 95 6.06 -1.82 10.44
N SER A 96 6.11 -2.72 11.43
CA SER A 96 5.56 -4.08 11.25
C SER A 96 4.05 -4.05 10.96
N LYS A 97 3.28 -3.18 11.64
CA LYS A 97 1.85 -2.96 11.35
C LYS A 97 1.61 -2.40 9.95
N ASN A 98 2.41 -1.42 9.52
CA ASN A 98 2.33 -0.86 8.18
C ASN A 98 2.59 -1.93 7.13
N ARG A 99 3.61 -2.76 7.31
CA ARG A 99 3.91 -3.89 6.40
C ARG A 99 2.70 -4.81 6.27
N LYS A 100 2.09 -5.21 7.40
CA LYS A 100 0.84 -6.00 7.38
C LYS A 100 -0.28 -5.30 6.59
N ALA A 101 -0.51 -4.01 6.84
CA ALA A 101 -1.54 -3.22 6.17
C ALA A 101 -1.34 -3.07 4.65
N PHE A 102 -0.09 -3.10 4.15
CA PHE A 102 0.19 -3.08 2.72
C PHE A 102 0.10 -4.45 2.05
N ILE A 103 0.22 -5.53 2.82
CA ILE A 103 0.12 -6.91 2.32
C ILE A 103 -1.35 -7.36 2.31
N GLU A 104 -2.13 -7.03 3.34
CA GLU A 104 -3.52 -7.45 3.53
C GLU A 104 -4.45 -7.24 2.31
N PRO A 105 -4.42 -6.10 1.59
CA PRO A 105 -5.28 -5.88 0.43
C PRO A 105 -5.02 -6.84 -0.74
N GLY A 106 -3.86 -7.49 -0.76
CA GLY A 106 -3.49 -8.48 -1.77
C GLY A 106 -4.01 -9.89 -1.47
N LEU A 107 -4.70 -10.09 -0.35
CA LEU A 107 -5.11 -11.40 0.16
C LEU A 107 -6.63 -11.59 0.12
N SER A 108 -7.10 -12.84 0.19
CA SER A 108 -8.53 -13.12 0.29
C SER A 108 -9.07 -12.65 1.65
N LYS A 109 -10.37 -12.31 1.71
CA LYS A 109 -10.99 -11.84 2.98
C LYS A 109 -10.82 -12.83 4.13
N GLU A 110 -10.93 -14.13 3.83
CA GLU A 110 -10.75 -15.23 4.79
C GLU A 110 -9.30 -15.31 5.29
N SER A 111 -8.32 -15.24 4.38
CA SER A 111 -6.90 -15.27 4.77
C SER A 111 -6.48 -14.01 5.53
N SER A 112 -7.02 -12.84 5.18
CA SER A 112 -6.75 -11.58 5.90
C SER A 112 -7.23 -11.62 7.35
N ALA A 113 -8.37 -12.27 7.64
CA ALA A 113 -8.88 -12.39 9.00
C ALA A 113 -7.93 -13.18 9.91
N ILE A 114 -7.42 -14.31 9.43
CA ILE A 114 -6.49 -15.17 10.18
C ILE A 114 -5.15 -14.47 10.41
N LEU A 115 -4.66 -13.76 9.38
CA LEU A 115 -3.39 -13.06 9.43
C LEU A 115 -3.40 -11.85 10.37
N LYS A 116 -4.58 -11.34 10.74
CA LYS A 116 -4.71 -10.32 11.78
C LYS A 116 -4.54 -10.88 13.19
N GLU A 117 -4.87 -12.15 13.39
CA GLU A 117 -4.76 -12.86 14.67
C GLU A 117 -3.39 -13.52 14.88
N THR A 118 -2.43 -13.36 13.95
CA THR A 118 -1.08 -13.88 14.14
C THR A 118 -0.19 -12.92 14.91
N SER A 119 0.54 -13.48 15.88
CA SER A 119 1.66 -12.82 16.54
C SER A 119 2.81 -12.60 15.55
N ILE A 120 3.62 -11.59 15.84
CA ILE A 120 4.87 -11.32 15.11
C ILE A 120 5.97 -12.02 15.91
N ASP A 121 6.70 -12.92 15.26
CA ASP A 121 7.87 -13.58 15.82
C ASP A 121 9.07 -13.30 14.89
N GLU A 122 9.93 -14.28 14.66
CA GLU A 122 10.96 -14.25 13.60
C GLU A 122 10.37 -13.95 12.19
N PHE A 123 9.08 -14.29 12.01
CA PHE A 123 8.32 -14.01 10.81
C PHE A 123 7.20 -12.98 11.06
N LEU A 124 6.90 -12.17 10.05
CA LEU A 124 5.91 -11.09 10.12
C LEU A 124 4.50 -11.60 10.52
N TYR A 125 4.17 -12.84 10.17
CA TYR A 125 2.91 -13.50 10.54
C TYR A 125 3.11 -14.77 11.39
N GLY A 126 4.27 -14.88 12.05
CA GLY A 126 4.60 -16.00 12.93
C GLY A 126 5.01 -17.27 12.20
N LYS A 127 5.65 -18.20 12.91
CA LYS A 127 6.08 -19.51 12.36
C LYS A 127 4.89 -20.42 12.05
N ASP A 128 3.83 -20.32 12.84
CA ASP A 128 2.65 -21.20 12.79
C ASP A 128 1.64 -20.87 11.68
N LEU A 129 1.97 -19.93 10.79
CA LEU A 129 1.09 -19.56 9.68
C LEU A 129 0.63 -20.77 8.85
N SER A 130 1.54 -21.72 8.62
CA SER A 130 1.26 -22.95 7.87
C SER A 130 0.18 -23.81 8.54
N GLY A 131 0.23 -23.91 9.88
CA GLY A 131 -0.76 -24.64 10.68
C GLY A 131 -2.12 -23.97 10.59
N LYS A 132 -2.18 -22.66 10.84
CA LYS A 132 -3.41 -21.87 10.78
C LYS A 132 -4.10 -21.91 9.41
N ILE A 133 -3.33 -21.91 8.31
CA ILE A 133 -3.91 -22.04 6.95
C ILE A 133 -4.50 -23.44 6.72
N LYS A 134 -3.87 -24.50 7.24
CA LYS A 134 -4.38 -25.87 7.14
C LYS A 134 -5.64 -26.06 7.96
N GLU A 135 -5.64 -25.55 9.19
CA GLU A 135 -6.81 -25.54 10.08
C GLU A 135 -7.98 -24.80 9.42
N MET A 136 -7.76 -23.62 8.85
CA MET A 136 -8.81 -22.91 8.10
C MET A 136 -9.39 -23.75 6.96
N LYS A 137 -8.54 -24.43 6.19
CA LYS A 137 -9.02 -25.30 5.10
C LYS A 137 -9.82 -26.48 5.64
N ALA A 138 -9.48 -26.99 6.82
CA ALA A 138 -10.28 -28.02 7.51
C ALA A 138 -11.62 -27.45 7.99
N PHE A 139 -11.62 -26.30 8.68
CA PHE A 139 -12.83 -25.62 9.13
C PHE A 139 -13.75 -25.19 7.98
N SER A 140 -13.20 -24.76 6.84
CA SER A 140 -13.99 -24.42 5.66
C SER A 140 -14.67 -25.65 5.07
N ARG A 141 -13.98 -26.80 5.04
CA ARG A 141 -14.55 -28.08 4.58
C ARG A 141 -15.60 -28.61 5.55
N GLU A 142 -15.38 -28.47 6.85
CA GLU A 142 -16.36 -28.84 7.89
C GLU A 142 -17.57 -27.90 7.88
N GLY A 143 -17.34 -26.60 7.64
CA GLY A 143 -18.36 -25.58 7.49
C GLY A 143 -19.24 -25.79 6.26
N GLU A 144 -18.69 -26.27 5.13
CA GLU A 144 -19.48 -26.69 3.97
C GLU A 144 -20.38 -27.90 4.27
N GLY A 145 -19.97 -28.78 5.19
CA GLY A 145 -20.81 -29.89 5.68
C GLY A 145 -21.91 -29.46 6.67
N LEU A 146 -21.69 -28.36 7.39
CA LEU A 146 -22.66 -27.77 8.34
C LEU A 146 -23.59 -26.73 7.70
N ALA A 147 -23.19 -26.15 6.57
CA ALA A 147 -24.02 -25.26 5.79
C ALA A 147 -25.19 -26.07 5.22
N LYS A 148 -26.40 -25.84 5.75
CA LYS A 148 -27.61 -26.32 5.09
C LYS A 148 -27.55 -25.85 3.64
N ALA A 149 -27.63 -26.80 2.70
CA ALA A 149 -27.75 -26.51 1.28
C ALA A 149 -28.82 -25.42 1.13
N THR A 150 -28.40 -24.21 0.81
CA THR A 150 -29.35 -23.21 0.34
C THR A 150 -29.89 -23.78 -0.96
N PRO A 151 -31.22 -23.95 -1.10
CA PRO A 151 -31.77 -24.32 -2.38
C PRO A 151 -31.33 -23.21 -3.34
N THR A 152 -30.48 -23.56 -4.30
CA THR A 152 -30.15 -22.71 -5.44
C THR A 152 -31.49 -22.22 -5.95
N SER A 153 -31.75 -20.92 -5.84
CA SER A 153 -32.94 -20.33 -6.44
C SER A 153 -32.81 -20.57 -7.93
N ALA A 154 -33.42 -21.67 -8.39
CA ALA A 154 -33.64 -21.93 -9.80
C ALA A 154 -34.32 -20.67 -10.32
N THR A 155 -33.63 -19.97 -11.22
CA THR A 155 -34.28 -18.95 -12.02
C THR A 155 -35.49 -19.61 -12.66
N PRO A 156 -36.73 -19.08 -12.46
CA PRO A 156 -37.87 -19.66 -13.14
C PRO A 156 -37.60 -19.47 -14.62
N ARG A 157 -37.44 -20.60 -15.34
CA ARG A 157 -37.51 -20.61 -16.80
C ARG A 157 -38.84 -20.00 -17.17
N SER A 158 -38.82 -18.77 -17.64
CA SER A 158 -39.94 -18.12 -18.30
C SER A 158 -40.29 -18.95 -19.54
N LEU A 159 -41.21 -19.89 -19.37
CA LEU A 159 -42.01 -20.47 -20.44
C LEU A 159 -42.93 -19.37 -20.96
N ASN A 160 -42.43 -18.55 -21.88
CA ASN A 160 -43.29 -17.83 -22.80
C ASN A 160 -42.86 -18.17 -24.23
N GLN A 161 -43.55 -19.18 -24.75
CA GLN A 161 -43.67 -19.52 -26.15
C GLN A 161 -44.37 -18.36 -26.89
N ASN A 162 -43.90 -18.09 -28.11
CA ASN A 162 -44.65 -17.44 -29.20
C ASN A 162 -45.08 -15.98 -29.00
N THR A 163 -44.19 -15.05 -29.37
CA THR A 163 -44.63 -13.78 -29.98
C THR A 163 -44.15 -13.73 -31.43
N PRO A 164 -45.05 -13.62 -32.43
CA PRO A 164 -44.65 -13.66 -33.83
C PRO A 164 -44.00 -12.35 -34.23
N TYR A 165 -42.92 -12.51 -35.00
CA TYR A 165 -42.24 -11.49 -35.77
C TYR A 165 -43.22 -10.78 -36.72
N SER A 166 -43.59 -9.53 -36.41
CA SER A 166 -44.25 -8.65 -37.39
C SER A 166 -43.25 -7.61 -37.89
N GLY A 167 -42.52 -7.97 -38.94
CA GLY A 167 -41.92 -6.99 -39.83
C GLY A 167 -43.00 -6.32 -40.68
N ARG A 168 -43.12 -4.99 -40.63
CA ARG A 168 -43.67 -4.20 -41.73
C ARG A 168 -42.85 -2.94 -41.94
N GLN A 169 -42.52 -2.71 -43.20
CA GLN A 169 -41.68 -1.66 -43.72
C GLN A 169 -42.39 -0.29 -43.80
N ARG A 170 -41.54 0.76 -43.72
CA ARG A 170 -41.58 2.09 -44.36
C ARG A 170 -42.85 2.54 -45.10
N ALA A 171 -43.29 3.78 -44.84
CA ALA A 171 -43.05 4.96 -45.70
C ALA A 171 -43.88 6.18 -45.22
N GLY A 172 -43.34 7.40 -45.35
CA GLY A 172 -44.13 8.63 -45.25
C GLY A 172 -43.43 9.81 -44.57
N PHE A 173 -42.52 10.47 -45.29
CA PHE A 173 -42.15 11.86 -45.00
C PHE A 173 -43.29 12.78 -45.48
N THR A 174 -43.80 13.66 -44.61
CA THR A 174 -44.06 15.07 -44.96
C THR A 174 -43.95 15.94 -43.71
N ASN A 175 -43.27 17.08 -43.86
CA ASN A 175 -42.97 18.06 -42.82
C ASN A 175 -44.19 18.94 -42.51
N THR A 176 -44.41 19.28 -41.24
CA THR A 176 -44.80 20.66 -40.84
C THR A 176 -44.62 20.87 -39.33
N ARG A 177 -43.56 21.63 -39.01
CA ARG A 177 -43.36 22.56 -37.87
C ARG A 177 -44.11 22.30 -36.55
N GLY A 178 -43.33 22.00 -35.50
CA GLY A 178 -43.49 22.66 -34.18
C GLY A 178 -43.72 21.76 -32.97
N ARG A 179 -42.65 21.36 -32.28
CA ARG A 179 -42.43 21.52 -30.82
C ARG A 179 -41.30 20.59 -30.34
N GLN A 180 -40.23 21.22 -29.84
CA GLN A 180 -39.07 20.57 -29.24
C GLN A 180 -39.46 19.81 -27.98
N LYS A 181 -39.01 18.55 -27.89
CA LYS A 181 -39.00 17.76 -26.66
C LYS A 181 -37.96 18.32 -25.68
N GLN A 182 -38.39 18.67 -24.47
CA GLN A 182 -37.51 18.96 -23.34
C GLN A 182 -36.78 17.68 -22.93
N LYS A 183 -35.44 17.72 -22.94
CA LYS A 183 -34.59 16.73 -22.27
C LYS A 183 -34.41 17.17 -20.82
N LEU A 184 -34.88 16.37 -19.88
CA LEU A 184 -34.58 16.51 -18.46
C LEU A 184 -33.10 16.15 -18.24
N TYR A 185 -32.28 17.13 -17.87
CA TYR A 185 -30.94 16.93 -17.34
C TYR A 185 -31.02 16.99 -15.81
N PHE A 186 -30.68 15.89 -15.15
CA PHE A 186 -30.41 15.88 -13.71
C PHE A 186 -28.98 16.42 -13.51
N ARG A 187 -28.86 17.55 -12.81
CA ARG A 187 -27.60 18.25 -12.49
C ARG A 187 -27.44 18.30 -10.98
N GLY A 188 -26.33 17.80 -10.43
CA GLY A 188 -25.91 18.14 -9.08
C GLY A 188 -24.74 17.35 -8.48
N SER A 189 -23.59 18.01 -8.37
CA SER A 189 -22.43 17.74 -7.48
C SER A 189 -21.26 16.84 -7.95
N GLN A 190 -20.48 17.34 -8.92
CA GLN A 190 -19.02 17.19 -8.91
C GLN A 190 -18.38 18.45 -9.51
N GLN A 191 -17.88 19.35 -8.66
CA GLN A 191 -16.95 20.42 -9.04
C GLN A 191 -16.16 20.85 -7.80
N TYR A 192 -15.02 20.20 -7.55
CA TYR A 192 -13.83 20.86 -7.01
C TYR A 192 -12.60 20.01 -7.38
N ASN A 193 -11.55 20.68 -7.87
CA ASN A 193 -10.23 20.17 -8.25
C ASN A 193 -10.04 19.48 -9.61
N GLN A 194 -10.19 20.24 -10.70
CA GLN A 194 -9.29 20.14 -11.85
C GLN A 194 -8.99 21.55 -12.40
N GLN A 195 -8.13 22.29 -11.70
CA GLN A 195 -7.55 23.54 -12.19
C GLN A 195 -6.03 23.51 -12.05
N PHE A 196 -5.37 22.50 -12.60
CA PHE A 196 -3.97 22.59 -12.98
C PHE A 196 -3.80 21.72 -14.22
N VAL A 197 -2.90 22.12 -15.13
CA VAL A 197 -2.66 21.55 -16.46
C VAL A 197 -3.55 22.17 -17.55
N ASN A 198 -3.17 23.37 -18.00
CA ASN A 198 -3.04 23.73 -19.43
C ASN A 198 -2.77 25.24 -19.61
N ARG A 199 -1.56 25.68 -19.25
CA ARG A 199 -0.98 26.94 -19.74
C ARG A 199 0.46 26.71 -20.20
N ARG A 200 0.64 26.04 -21.35
CA ARG A 200 1.89 26.14 -22.12
C ARG A 200 1.70 25.71 -23.59
N ALA A 201 0.95 26.49 -24.35
CA ALA A 201 1.05 26.49 -25.81
C ALA A 201 0.32 27.72 -26.37
N GLN A 202 1.07 28.78 -26.68
CA GLN A 202 0.76 29.75 -27.73
C GLN A 202 1.87 30.81 -27.80
N ALA A 203 2.71 30.73 -28.83
CA ALA A 203 3.54 31.83 -29.30
C ALA A 203 3.15 32.09 -30.78
N PRO A 204 2.96 33.35 -31.20
CA PRO A 204 2.43 33.66 -32.53
C PRO A 204 3.50 33.60 -33.63
N ARG A 205 3.05 33.20 -34.82
CA ARG A 205 3.79 33.27 -36.08
C ARG A 205 3.74 34.70 -36.64
N GLY A 206 4.90 35.28 -36.97
CA GLY A 206 5.07 36.49 -37.78
C GLY A 206 6.12 36.25 -38.86
N ARG A 207 5.89 36.76 -40.07
CA ARG A 207 6.48 36.35 -41.36
C ARG A 207 7.19 37.54 -42.02
N GLY A 208 8.37 37.31 -42.63
CA GLY A 208 9.09 38.20 -43.56
C GLY A 208 9.95 39.29 -42.88
N SER A 209 11.12 39.71 -43.36
CA SER A 209 11.76 39.63 -44.68
C SER A 209 13.29 39.83 -44.56
N SER A 210 14.01 39.39 -45.60
CA SER A 210 15.45 39.53 -45.89
C SER A 210 16.09 40.89 -45.58
N THR A 211 17.38 40.88 -45.19
CA THR A 211 18.50 41.47 -45.97
C THR A 211 19.87 41.04 -45.45
N ARG A 212 20.82 41.00 -46.39
CA ARG A 212 22.24 40.64 -46.37
C ARG A 212 23.14 41.60 -45.55
N SER A 213 24.33 41.07 -45.21
CA SER A 213 25.65 41.74 -45.19
C SER A 213 25.99 42.70 -44.05
N ALA A 214 27.02 42.38 -43.25
CA ALA A 214 28.35 42.98 -43.35
C ALA A 214 29.26 42.54 -42.18
N ALA A 215 30.53 42.36 -42.50
CA ALA A 215 31.65 42.10 -41.60
C ALA A 215 32.19 43.39 -40.95
N ARG A 216 33.20 43.20 -40.07
CA ARG A 216 34.08 44.18 -39.38
C ARG A 216 33.52 44.71 -38.04
N ASN A 217 34.28 44.82 -36.96
CA ASN A 217 35.72 44.68 -36.66
C ASN A 217 35.91 43.91 -35.36
#